data_AF-A0A3D3EMG4-F1
#
_entry.id   AF-A0A3D3EMG4-F1
#
_cell.length_a   1.000
_cell.length_b   1.000
_cell.length_c   1.000
_cell.angle_alpha   90.00
_cell.angle_beta   90.00
_cell.angle_gamma   90.00
#
_symmetry.space_group_name_H-M   'P 1'
#
loop_
_entity.id
_entity.type
_entity.pdbx_description
1 polymer ?
#
loop_
_entity_poly.entity_id
_entity_poly.type
_entity_poly.pdbx_seq_one_letter_code
_entity_poly.pdbx_strand_id
1 'polypeptide(L)'
;ARKLCKAYNIKEIITPAFEHTVLFQRGVGETTDVVQKEMYTFEDKGHRSITLKPEGTAGAARAYLENGLFAESQPTKLFYFTQAFRYENPQSGRLRQHHQFGVEFFGSASPLAEVELITLLMEFMKEIGLAGAKLHINS
;
A
#
# COMPACT_ATOMS: atom_id res chain seq x y z
N ALA A 1 -6.33 1.43 14.29
CA ALA A 1 -5.80 0.62 13.17
C ALA A 1 -5.76 -0.88 13.50
N ARG A 2 -4.73 -1.47 14.15
CA ARG A 2 -4.68 -2.95 14.38
C ARG A 2 -5.94 -3.55 15.03
N LYS A 3 -6.44 -2.91 16.09
CA LYS A 3 -7.70 -3.32 16.77
C LYS A 3 -8.88 -3.33 15.81
N LEU A 4 -9.03 -2.29 15.00
CA LEU A 4 -10.10 -2.14 14.02
C LEU A 4 -9.97 -3.16 12.87
N CYS A 5 -8.77 -3.32 12.30
CA CYS A 5 -8.49 -4.33 11.27
C CYS A 5 -8.84 -5.75 11.76
N LYS A 6 -8.51 -6.07 13.03
CA LYS A 6 -8.89 -7.35 13.65
C LYS A 6 -10.41 -7.53 13.70
N ALA A 7 -11.18 -6.49 14.01
CA ALA A 7 -12.64 -6.56 14.04
C ALA A 7 -13.26 -6.81 12.65
N TYR A 8 -12.59 -6.36 11.59
CA TYR A 8 -12.99 -6.57 10.19
C TYR A 8 -12.37 -7.83 9.56
N ASN A 9 -11.68 -8.67 10.36
CA ASN A 9 -10.96 -9.86 9.89
C ASN A 9 -9.94 -9.57 8.78
N ILE A 10 -9.26 -8.42 8.87
CA ILE A 10 -8.18 -8.01 7.96
C ILE A 10 -6.86 -8.42 8.61
N LYS A 11 -6.03 -9.20 7.90
CA LYS A 11 -4.79 -9.78 8.44
C LYS A 11 -3.58 -8.88 8.19
N GLU A 12 -2.64 -8.84 9.12
CA GLU A 12 -1.40 -8.05 8.93
C GLU A 12 -0.48 -8.76 7.94
N ILE A 13 0.09 -8.01 7.00
CA ILE A 13 1.17 -8.45 6.12
C ILE A 13 2.38 -7.52 6.28
N ILE A 14 3.57 -8.10 6.21
CA ILE A 14 4.84 -7.38 6.21
C ILE A 14 5.57 -7.75 4.92
N THR A 15 5.94 -6.73 4.15
CA THR A 15 6.70 -6.89 2.90
C THR A 15 8.10 -6.27 3.05
N PRO A 16 9.10 -6.76 2.31
CA PRO A 16 10.45 -6.22 2.32
C PRO A 16 10.52 -4.70 2.11
N ALA A 17 11.58 -4.07 2.62
CA ALA A 17 11.82 -2.63 2.46
C ALA A 17 12.15 -2.22 1.02
N PHE A 18 12.69 -3.15 0.24
CA PHE A 18 13.01 -2.98 -1.17
C PHE A 18 12.50 -4.17 -1.98
N GLU A 19 12.23 -3.93 -3.25
CA GLU A 19 11.82 -4.94 -4.22
C GLU A 19 12.62 -4.74 -5.51
N HIS A 20 12.53 -5.69 -6.45
CA HIS A 20 13.03 -5.46 -7.81
C HIS A 20 12.37 -4.22 -8.42
N THR A 21 13.17 -3.34 -9.03
CA THR A 21 12.68 -2.06 -9.58
C THR A 21 11.53 -2.24 -10.58
N VAL A 22 11.56 -3.33 -11.36
CA VAL A 22 10.51 -3.66 -12.34
C VAL A 22 9.12 -3.83 -11.71
N LEU A 23 9.05 -4.20 -10.42
CA LEU A 23 7.78 -4.32 -9.71
C LEU A 23 7.07 -2.96 -9.65
N PHE A 24 7.80 -1.89 -9.30
CA PHE A 24 7.20 -0.56 -9.18
C PHE A 24 6.98 0.10 -10.54
N GLN A 25 7.86 -0.13 -11.52
CA GLN A 25 7.68 0.35 -12.90
C GLN A 25 6.36 -0.16 -13.49
N ARG A 26 6.07 -1.46 -13.31
CA ARG A 26 4.83 -2.07 -13.80
C ARG A 26 3.62 -1.79 -12.91
N GLY A 27 3.81 -1.76 -11.59
CA GLY A 27 2.70 -1.66 -10.63
C GLY A 27 2.16 -0.24 -10.45
N VAL A 28 3.03 0.76 -10.36
CA VAL A 28 2.64 2.17 -10.15
C VAL A 28 2.34 2.85 -11.49
N GLY A 29 3.04 2.45 -12.55
CA GLY A 29 2.90 2.99 -13.90
C GLY A 29 4.09 3.86 -14.31
N GLU A 30 4.64 3.57 -15.48
CA GLU A 30 5.89 4.16 -16.01
C GLU A 30 5.83 5.68 -16.22
N THR A 31 4.63 6.23 -16.37
CA THR A 31 4.41 7.67 -16.61
C THR A 31 4.19 8.49 -15.34
N THR A 32 4.16 7.84 -14.17
CA THR A 32 3.96 8.54 -12.90
C THR A 32 5.23 9.26 -12.47
N ASP A 33 5.10 10.43 -11.84
CA ASP A 33 6.27 11.14 -11.28
C ASP A 33 7.03 10.27 -10.28
N VAL A 34 6.32 9.39 -9.54
CA VAL A 34 6.92 8.41 -8.64
C VAL A 34 7.97 7.57 -9.38
N VAL A 35 7.56 6.91 -10.47
CA VAL A 35 8.44 6.04 -11.25
C VAL A 35 9.50 6.83 -12.02
N GLN A 36 9.17 8.01 -12.53
CA GLN A 36 10.09 8.77 -13.37
C GLN A 36 11.19 9.50 -12.59
N LYS A 37 10.90 9.98 -11.38
CA LYS A 37 11.78 10.96 -10.70
C LYS A 37 11.98 10.71 -9.21
N GLU A 38 11.11 9.93 -8.57
CA GLU A 38 11.09 9.86 -7.09
C GLU A 38 11.58 8.52 -6.50
N MET A 39 11.83 7.49 -7.30
CA MET A 39 12.30 6.21 -6.76
C MET A 39 13.76 6.26 -6.29
N TYR A 40 14.01 5.77 -5.07
CA TYR A 40 15.35 5.45 -4.59
C TYR A 40 15.79 4.09 -5.17
N THR A 41 16.42 4.12 -6.34
CA THR A 41 16.89 2.94 -7.07
C THR A 41 18.41 2.81 -7.00
N PHE A 42 18.88 1.58 -6.76
CA PHE A 42 20.29 1.25 -6.60
C PHE A 42 20.56 -0.15 -7.15
N GLU A 43 21.82 -0.41 -7.45
CA GLU A 43 22.30 -1.71 -7.85
C GLU A 43 22.75 -2.50 -6.63
N ASP A 44 22.29 -3.75 -6.51
CA ASP A 44 22.71 -4.64 -5.43
C ASP A 44 24.05 -5.35 -5.73
N LYS A 45 24.56 -6.16 -4.78
CA LYS A 45 25.82 -6.91 -4.96
C LYS A 45 25.79 -7.95 -6.09
N GLY A 46 24.61 -8.29 -6.60
CA GLY A 46 24.40 -9.20 -7.72
C GLY A 46 24.13 -8.47 -9.03
N HIS A 47 24.38 -7.16 -9.11
CA HIS A 47 24.11 -6.32 -10.27
C HIS A 47 22.63 -6.27 -10.66
N ARG A 48 21.72 -6.40 -9.68
CA ARG A 48 20.27 -6.30 -9.89
C ARG A 48 19.79 -4.91 -9.51
N SER A 49 18.90 -4.35 -10.33
CA SER A 49 18.21 -3.10 -10.02
C SER A 49 17.15 -3.32 -8.95
N ILE A 50 17.34 -2.69 -7.80
CA ILE A 50 16.42 -2.74 -6.66
C ILE A 50 16.02 -1.32 -6.24
N THR A 51 14.83 -1.21 -5.67
CA THR A 51 14.23 0.07 -5.29
C THR A 51 13.69 -0.03 -3.88
N LEU A 52 14.01 0.94 -3.03
CA LEU A 52 13.29 1.13 -1.76
C LEU A 52 11.84 1.45 -2.07
N LYS A 53 10.89 0.75 -1.44
CA LYS A 53 9.48 0.83 -1.85
C LYS A 53 8.93 2.26 -1.70
N PRO A 54 8.33 2.85 -2.76
CA PRO A 54 7.71 4.17 -2.68
C PRO A 54 6.26 4.13 -2.15
N GLU A 55 5.70 2.93 -2.01
CA GLU A 55 4.34 2.62 -1.55
C GLU A 55 4.26 1.15 -1.09
N GLY A 56 3.11 0.69 -0.58
CA GLY A 56 2.95 -0.65 0.01
C GLY A 56 2.16 -1.67 -0.82
N THR A 57 1.31 -1.20 -1.74
CA THR A 57 0.39 -1.99 -2.57
C THR A 57 1.13 -2.93 -3.51
N ALA A 58 2.18 -2.48 -4.22
CA ALA A 58 2.87 -3.36 -5.19
C ALA A 58 3.54 -4.55 -4.48
N GLY A 59 4.15 -4.31 -3.32
CA GLY A 59 4.71 -5.37 -2.49
C GLY A 59 3.65 -6.34 -1.95
N ALA A 60 2.48 -5.81 -1.53
CA ALA A 60 1.37 -6.63 -1.05
C ALA A 60 0.76 -7.49 -2.18
N ALA A 61 0.56 -6.92 -3.37
CA ALA A 61 0.07 -7.62 -4.54
C ALA A 61 1.05 -8.69 -5.03
N ARG A 62 2.37 -8.40 -5.05
CA ARG A 62 3.40 -9.40 -5.34
C ARG A 62 3.33 -10.55 -4.34
N ALA A 63 3.24 -10.25 -3.04
CA ALA A 63 3.14 -11.27 -1.99
C ALA A 63 1.90 -12.15 -2.15
N TYR A 64 0.75 -11.54 -2.49
CA TYR A 64 -0.51 -12.21 -2.75
C TYR A 64 -0.39 -13.23 -3.90
N LEU A 65 0.28 -12.85 -4.98
CA LEU A 65 0.51 -13.74 -6.13
C LEU A 65 1.55 -14.83 -5.82
N GLU A 66 2.71 -14.44 -5.27
CA GLU A 66 3.84 -15.35 -5.02
C GLU A 66 3.49 -16.48 -4.04
N ASN A 67 2.65 -16.20 -3.04
CA ASN A 67 2.24 -17.18 -2.04
C ASN A 67 0.94 -17.90 -2.41
N GLY A 68 0.41 -17.70 -3.62
CA GLY A 68 -0.80 -18.40 -4.06
C GLY A 68 -2.07 -18.05 -3.28
N LEU A 69 -2.12 -16.87 -2.64
CA LEU A 69 -3.26 -16.48 -1.78
C LEU A 69 -4.57 -16.35 -2.57
N PHE A 70 -4.51 -16.18 -3.89
CA PHE A 70 -5.68 -16.22 -4.78
C PHE A 70 -6.39 -17.58 -4.81
N ALA A 71 -5.71 -18.66 -4.41
CA ALA A 71 -6.28 -20.00 -4.33
C ALA A 71 -6.96 -20.26 -2.97
N GLU A 72 -6.79 -19.37 -1.99
CA GLU A 72 -7.49 -19.44 -0.70
C GLU A 72 -8.91 -18.85 -0.79
N SER A 73 -9.63 -18.88 0.34
CA SER A 73 -10.95 -18.25 0.45
C SER A 73 -10.88 -16.74 0.20
N GLN A 74 -11.67 -16.26 -0.75
CA GLN A 74 -11.74 -14.85 -1.14
C GLN A 74 -12.93 -14.13 -0.47
N PRO A 75 -12.87 -12.79 -0.30
CA PRO A 75 -11.72 -11.93 -0.60
C PRO A 75 -10.58 -12.07 0.41
N THR A 76 -9.35 -11.95 -0.07
CA THR A 76 -8.17 -11.84 0.78
C THR A 76 -8.03 -10.39 1.27
N LYS A 77 -8.14 -10.19 2.59
CA LYS A 77 -8.07 -8.87 3.23
C LYS A 77 -6.78 -8.71 4.01
N LEU A 78 -5.94 -7.79 3.59
CA LEU A 78 -4.62 -7.53 4.17
C LEU A 78 -4.50 -6.08 4.64
N PHE A 79 -3.69 -5.83 5.66
CA PHE A 79 -3.26 -4.49 6.04
C PHE A 79 -1.77 -4.47 6.37
N TYR A 80 -1.15 -3.31 6.27
CA TYR A 80 0.26 -3.13 6.62
C TYR A 80 0.53 -1.77 7.25
N PHE A 81 1.61 -1.72 8.03
CA PHE A 81 2.32 -0.48 8.35
C PHE A 81 3.67 -0.54 7.65
N THR A 82 3.95 0.44 6.81
CA THR A 82 5.16 0.42 5.99
C THR A 82 5.87 1.75 5.99
N GLN A 83 7.19 1.70 5.95
CA GLN A 83 8.00 2.82 5.49
C GLN A 83 7.87 2.91 3.96
N ALA A 84 7.77 4.14 3.46
CA ALA A 84 7.76 4.45 2.04
C ALA A 84 8.81 5.53 1.77
N PHE A 85 9.52 5.40 0.66
CA PHE A 85 10.67 6.24 0.32
C PHE A 85 10.44 6.92 -1.02
N ARG A 86 10.43 8.26 -1.04
CA ARG A 86 10.24 9.05 -2.26
C ARG A 86 11.23 10.22 -2.31
N TYR A 87 11.98 10.33 -3.40
CA TYR A 87 12.92 11.39 -3.67
C TYR A 87 12.17 12.67 -4.06
N GLU A 88 11.44 13.22 -3.10
CA GLU A 88 10.70 14.47 -3.25
C GLU A 88 11.48 15.63 -2.62
N ASN A 89 11.10 16.86 -3.01
CA ASN A 89 11.51 18.06 -2.30
C ASN A 89 10.82 18.10 -0.93
N PRO A 90 11.57 18.06 0.19
CA PRO A 90 10.95 18.07 1.51
C PRO A 90 10.18 19.37 1.77
N GLN A 91 8.93 19.23 2.20
CA GLN A 91 8.01 20.33 2.52
C GLN A 91 7.09 19.90 3.67
N SER A 92 6.24 20.79 4.18
CA SER A 92 5.24 20.40 5.18
C SER A 92 4.37 19.25 4.64
N GLY A 93 4.37 18.13 5.35
CA GLY A 93 3.64 16.91 4.94
C GLY A 93 4.32 16.06 3.87
N ARG A 94 5.47 16.48 3.30
CA ARG A 94 6.24 15.71 2.31
C ARG A 94 7.64 15.41 2.84
N LEU A 95 7.89 14.14 3.14
CA LEU A 95 9.17 13.64 3.64
C LEU A 95 9.76 12.66 2.63
N ARG A 96 11.09 12.50 2.66
CA ARG A 96 11.77 11.49 1.83
C ARG A 96 11.58 10.07 2.35
N GLN A 97 11.33 9.93 3.64
CA GLN A 97 10.89 8.72 4.29
C GLN A 97 9.65 9.06 5.13
N HIS A 98 8.54 8.40 4.83
CA HIS A 98 7.30 8.53 5.56
C HIS A 98 6.73 7.16 5.91
N HIS A 99 5.67 7.15 6.70
CA HIS A 99 5.02 5.93 7.16
C HIS A 99 3.59 5.89 6.62
N GLN A 100 3.19 4.74 6.10
CA GLN A 100 1.85 4.50 5.60
C GLN A 100 1.19 3.38 6.38
N PHE A 101 -0.08 3.56 6.68
CA PHE A 101 -1.00 2.49 7.00
C PHE A 101 -1.85 2.25 5.76
N GLY A 102 -1.78 1.04 5.20
CA GLY A 102 -2.54 0.65 4.01
C GLY A 102 -3.35 -0.62 4.24
N VAL A 103 -4.41 -0.77 3.45
CA VAL A 103 -5.35 -1.89 3.51
C VAL A 103 -5.65 -2.31 2.07
N GLU A 104 -5.58 -3.61 1.80
CA GLU A 104 -5.70 -4.19 0.48
C GLU A 104 -6.73 -5.32 0.48
N PHE A 105 -7.71 -5.23 -0.40
CA PHE A 105 -8.73 -6.26 -0.60
C PHE A 105 -8.53 -6.87 -1.99
N PHE A 106 -8.18 -8.15 -2.05
CA PHE A 106 -7.98 -8.87 -3.31
C PHE A 106 -9.10 -9.89 -3.56
N GLY A 107 -9.41 -10.14 -4.84
CA GLY A 107 -10.28 -11.25 -5.25
C GLY A 107 -11.78 -10.99 -5.15
N SER A 108 -12.24 -9.75 -4.93
CA SER A 108 -13.66 -9.39 -4.99
C SER A 108 -13.92 -8.36 -6.09
N ALA A 109 -14.90 -8.65 -6.95
CA ALA A 109 -15.46 -7.68 -7.90
C ALA A 109 -16.73 -6.96 -7.36
N SER A 110 -17.17 -7.31 -6.15
CA SER A 110 -18.36 -6.70 -5.55
C SER A 110 -18.06 -5.29 -5.04
N PRO A 111 -18.90 -4.29 -5.37
CA PRO A 111 -18.84 -2.95 -4.76
C PRO A 111 -18.96 -2.98 -3.22
N LEU A 112 -19.50 -4.07 -2.65
CA LEU A 112 -19.55 -4.24 -1.19
C LEU A 112 -18.16 -4.26 -0.55
N ALA A 113 -17.13 -4.72 -1.28
CA ALA A 113 -15.74 -4.67 -0.80
C ALA A 113 -15.24 -3.22 -0.66
N GLU A 114 -15.60 -2.35 -1.60
CA GLU A 114 -15.26 -0.91 -1.55
C GLU A 114 -16.00 -0.22 -0.40
N VAL A 115 -17.30 -0.52 -0.23
CA VAL A 115 -18.11 0.01 0.89
C VAL A 115 -17.52 -0.42 2.24
N GLU A 116 -17.08 -1.67 2.37
CA GLU A 116 -16.45 -2.16 3.59
C GLU A 116 -15.14 -1.41 3.88
N LEU A 117 -14.29 -1.23 2.87
CA LEU A 117 -13.04 -0.49 2.99
C LEU A 117 -13.26 0.98 3.38
N ILE A 118 -14.22 1.66 2.73
CA ILE A 118 -14.59 3.04 3.07
C ILE A 118 -15.10 3.12 4.50
N THR A 119 -15.94 2.16 4.92
CA THR A 119 -16.49 2.12 6.29
C THR A 119 -15.37 1.95 7.32
N LEU A 120 -14.42 1.05 7.07
CA LEU A 120 -13.22 0.89 7.91
C LEU A 120 -12.44 2.20 8.05
N LEU A 121 -12.21 2.91 6.94
CA LEU A 121 -11.48 4.19 6.96
C LEU A 121 -12.24 5.27 7.74
N MET A 122 -13.56 5.39 7.54
CA MET A 122 -14.37 6.36 8.28
C MET A 122 -14.36 6.09 9.80
N GLU A 123 -14.51 4.82 10.20
CA GLU A 123 -14.45 4.44 11.61
C GLU A 123 -13.04 4.67 12.17
N PHE A 124 -11.98 4.41 11.40
CA PHE A 124 -10.62 4.70 11.81
C PHE A 124 -10.41 6.20 12.09
N MET A 125 -10.86 7.08 11.19
CA MET A 125 -10.75 8.53 11.37
C MET A 125 -11.51 9.01 12.61
N LYS A 126 -12.68 8.43 12.86
CA LYS A 126 -13.48 8.70 14.06
C LYS A 126 -12.79 8.22 15.35
N GLU A 127 -12.25 7.00 15.36
CA GLU A 127 -11.55 6.43 16.53
C GLU A 127 -10.33 7.25 16.95
N ILE A 128 -9.61 7.85 15.99
CA ILE A 128 -8.44 8.70 16.29
C ILE A 128 -8.80 10.16 16.60
N GLY A 129 -10.10 10.50 16.58
CA GLY A 129 -10.60 11.85 16.88
C GLY A 129 -10.32 12.88 15.77
N LEU A 130 -10.08 12.44 14.53
CA LEU A 130 -9.85 13.35 13.42
C LEU A 130 -11.16 14.01 12.99
N ALA A 131 -11.35 15.28 13.37
CA ALA A 131 -12.48 16.09 12.95
C ALA A 131 -12.23 16.75 11.59
N GLY A 132 -13.30 16.95 10.81
CA GLY A 132 -13.25 17.73 9.56
C GLY A 132 -12.74 16.98 8.32
N ALA A 133 -12.49 15.67 8.42
CA ALA A 133 -12.22 14.84 7.25
C ALA A 133 -13.42 14.82 6.30
N LYS A 134 -13.16 14.90 4.99
CA LYS A 134 -14.18 14.86 3.93
C LYS A 134 -13.94 13.65 3.03
N LEU A 135 -14.99 12.89 2.76
CA LEU A 135 -14.97 11.79 1.82
C LEU A 135 -15.31 12.31 0.42
N HIS A 136 -14.40 12.11 -0.52
CA HIS A 136 -14.58 12.42 -1.93
C HIS A 136 -14.59 11.11 -2.72
N ILE A 137 -15.65 10.86 -3.49
CA ILE A 137 -15.83 9.64 -4.30
C ILE A 137 -16.04 10.06 -5.76
N ASN A 138 -15.39 9.34 -6.67
CA ASN A 138 -15.60 9.43 -8.11
C ASN A 138 -15.50 8.02 -8.72
N SER A 139 -15.88 7.88 -9.99
CA SER A 139 -15.64 6.70 -10.83
C SER A 139 -14.69 7.00 -11.99
#